data_AF-A0A0B6XYD3-F1
#
_entry.id   AF-A0A0B6XYD3-F1
#
_cell.length_a   1.000
_cell.length_b   1.000
_cell.length_c   1.000
_cell.angle_alpha   90.00
_cell.angle_beta   90.00
_cell.angle_gamma   90.00
#
_symmetry.space_group_name_H-M   'P 1'
#
loop_
_entity.id
_entity.type
_entity.pdbx_description
1 polymer ?
#
loop_
_entity_poly.entity_id
_entity_poly.type
_entity_poly.pdbx_seq_one_letter_code
_entity_poly.pdbx_strand_id
1 'polypeptide(L)'
;AGHINYGGRVTDDWDRRCLMNVLGGFYRQEVIDDGYIYSESAIYKQISADNELNGYLSYIRSLPINDTPEIFGLHDNANITFAQNETFTVLEDLVKLQPKSSTGGGKSREEVMESTAQEILKQVPKVVSLSDVMTKYPVMYAQSMNTVLVQEVIRYNRLLHVIHQSLHDLQKALKGLVVMSQQLEDMANSLFNNAVPAIWATKAYPSLKPLASWV
;
A
#
# COMPACT_ATOMS: atom_id res chain seq x y z
N ALA A 1 27.45 12.38 -15.67
CA ALA A 1 26.28 13.19 -16.09
C ALA A 1 25.10 13.06 -15.11
N GLY A 2 24.63 11.85 -14.79
CA GLY A 2 23.42 11.65 -13.98
C GLY A 2 23.45 12.27 -12.57
N HIS A 3 24.57 12.13 -11.86
CA HIS A 3 24.69 12.60 -10.46
C HIS A 3 24.52 14.12 -10.31
N ILE A 4 24.91 14.92 -11.30
CA ILE A 4 24.84 16.38 -11.22
C ILE A 4 23.49 16.87 -11.75
N ASN A 5 23.02 16.32 -12.87
CA ASN A 5 21.79 16.79 -13.52
C ASN A 5 20.51 16.37 -12.77
N TYR A 6 20.53 15.20 -12.11
CA TYR A 6 19.37 14.64 -11.41
C TYR A 6 19.59 14.47 -9.90
N GLY A 7 20.83 14.51 -9.40
CA GLY A 7 21.12 14.19 -7.99
C GLY A 7 20.55 15.17 -6.97
N GLY A 8 20.23 16.41 -7.36
CA GLY A 8 19.50 17.36 -6.51
C GLY A 8 17.99 17.08 -6.40
N ARG A 9 17.44 16.21 -7.26
CA ARG A 9 16.02 15.84 -7.30
C ARG A 9 15.74 14.44 -6.74
N VAL A 10 16.77 13.61 -6.61
CA VAL A 10 16.66 12.24 -6.11
C VAL A 10 17.39 12.14 -4.77
N THR A 11 16.60 12.00 -3.71
CA THR A 11 17.09 11.97 -2.32
C THR A 11 17.40 10.56 -1.84
N ASP A 12 16.72 9.54 -2.37
CA ASP A 12 16.95 8.14 -2.02
C ASP A 12 18.11 7.52 -2.82
N ASP A 13 18.95 6.74 -2.14
CA ASP A 13 20.14 6.14 -2.75
C ASP A 13 19.78 4.96 -3.68
N TRP A 14 18.68 4.25 -3.43
CA TRP A 14 18.21 3.18 -4.31
C TRP A 14 17.62 3.75 -5.60
N ASP A 15 16.84 4.81 -5.50
CA ASP A 15 16.34 5.55 -6.66
C ASP A 15 17.50 6.12 -7.49
N ARG A 16 18.54 6.66 -6.82
CA ARG A 16 19.74 7.15 -7.50
C ARG A 16 20.45 6.02 -8.25
N ARG A 17 20.60 4.85 -7.62
CA ARG A 17 21.20 3.67 -8.27
C ARG A 17 20.38 3.21 -9.48
N CYS A 18 19.06 3.15 -9.34
CA CYS A 18 18.14 2.81 -10.43
C CYS A 18 18.32 3.78 -11.60
N LEU A 19 18.29 5.08 -11.32
CA LEU A 19 18.50 6.12 -12.32
C LEU A 19 19.84 5.99 -13.06
N MET A 20 20.93 5.74 -12.33
CA MET A 20 22.24 5.54 -12.98
C MET A 20 22.25 4.29 -13.86
N ASN A 21 21.55 3.23 -13.46
CA ASN A 21 21.44 2.01 -14.27
C ASN A 21 20.67 2.28 -15.56
N VAL A 22 19.51 2.96 -15.47
CA VAL A 22 18.72 3.37 -16.65
C VAL A 22 19.56 4.25 -17.57
N LEU A 23 20.22 5.28 -17.03
CA LEU A 23 21.09 6.16 -17.82
C LEU A 23 22.26 5.40 -18.46
N GLY A 24 22.82 4.41 -17.75
CA GLY A 24 23.83 3.51 -18.29
C GLY A 24 23.33 2.68 -19.48
N GLY A 25 22.02 2.49 -19.61
CA GLY A 25 21.40 1.89 -20.80
C GLY A 25 21.58 2.74 -22.06
N PHE A 26 21.34 4.06 -21.94
CA PHE A 26 21.28 5.02 -23.04
C PHE A 26 22.57 5.81 -23.29
N TYR A 27 23.43 5.96 -22.28
CA TYR A 27 24.70 6.67 -22.38
C TYR A 27 25.86 5.67 -22.53
N ARG A 28 25.93 5.00 -23.69
CA ARG A 28 27.00 4.06 -24.06
C ARG A 28 27.48 4.33 -25.48
N GLN A 29 28.72 3.95 -25.77
CA GLN A 29 29.29 4.11 -27.11
C GLN A 29 28.54 3.26 -28.16
N GLU A 30 28.06 2.09 -27.76
CA GLU A 30 27.27 1.16 -28.60
C GLU A 30 25.97 1.79 -29.14
N VAL A 31 25.43 2.80 -28.44
CA VAL A 31 24.20 3.50 -28.83
C VAL A 31 24.40 4.37 -30.07
N ILE A 32 25.66 4.70 -30.41
CA ILE A 32 25.99 5.50 -31.58
C ILE A 32 25.80 4.70 -32.88
N ASP A 33 25.81 3.36 -32.80
CA ASP A 33 25.62 2.52 -33.97
C ASP A 33 24.15 2.54 -34.44
N ASP A 34 23.94 2.75 -35.75
CA ASP A 34 22.63 2.88 -36.40
C ASP A 34 21.71 1.63 -36.31
N GLY A 35 22.21 0.55 -35.70
CA GLY A 35 21.48 -0.69 -35.43
C GLY A 35 21.27 -0.99 -33.96
N TYR A 36 21.60 -0.06 -33.06
CA TYR A 36 21.45 -0.29 -31.62
C TYR A 36 19.97 -0.41 -31.25
N ILE A 37 19.65 -1.45 -30.49
CA ILE A 37 18.29 -1.76 -30.07
C ILE A 37 18.15 -1.45 -28.58
N TYR A 38 17.16 -0.64 -28.22
CA TYR A 38 16.90 -0.25 -26.83
C TYR A 38 16.01 -1.24 -26.07
N SER A 39 15.26 -2.08 -26.77
CA SER A 39 14.28 -3.00 -26.21
C SER A 39 14.25 -4.31 -27.00
N GLU A 40 13.97 -5.44 -26.34
CA GLU A 40 14.00 -6.78 -26.96
C GLU A 40 13.08 -6.89 -28.20
N SER A 41 11.99 -6.13 -28.24
CA SER A 41 11.07 -6.05 -29.38
C SER A 41 11.66 -5.43 -30.66
N ALA A 42 12.84 -4.80 -30.59
CA ALA A 42 13.50 -4.10 -31.71
C ALA A 42 12.69 -2.96 -32.37
N ILE A 43 11.56 -2.58 -31.76
CA ILE A 43 10.72 -1.44 -32.18
C ILE A 43 11.46 -0.13 -31.87
N TYR A 44 12.01 -0.06 -30.66
CA TYR A 44 12.80 1.05 -30.15
C TYR A 44 14.26 0.83 -30.51
N LYS A 45 14.76 1.60 -31.47
CA LYS A 45 16.13 1.47 -31.97
C LYS A 45 16.71 2.83 -32.31
N GLN A 46 18.03 2.88 -32.38
CA GLN A 46 18.73 4.02 -32.92
C GLN A 46 18.45 4.12 -34.42
N ILE A 47 18.15 5.33 -34.89
CA ILE A 47 18.02 5.65 -36.31
C ILE A 47 19.24 6.43 -36.76
N SER A 48 19.58 6.30 -38.05
CA SER A 48 20.79 6.89 -38.60
C SER A 48 20.88 8.39 -38.36
N ALA A 49 22.04 8.84 -37.92
CA ALA A 49 22.33 10.26 -37.65
C ALA A 49 22.15 11.14 -38.90
N ASP A 50 22.28 10.55 -40.10
CA ASP A 50 22.17 11.24 -41.38
C ASP A 50 20.71 11.45 -41.86
N ASN A 51 19.71 10.98 -41.08
CA ASN A 51 18.31 11.17 -41.44
C ASN A 51 17.91 12.66 -41.41
N GLU A 52 17.06 13.04 -42.38
CA GLU A 52 16.40 14.34 -42.35
C GLU A 52 15.31 14.39 -41.25
N LEU A 53 14.89 15.59 -40.85
CA LEU A 53 13.82 15.81 -39.85
C LEU A 53 12.56 14.97 -40.14
N ASN A 54 12.18 14.87 -41.42
CA ASN A 54 11.02 14.08 -41.84
C ASN A 54 11.18 12.57 -41.56
N GLY A 55 12.41 12.06 -41.61
CA GLY A 55 12.74 10.68 -41.23
C GLY A 55 12.59 10.41 -39.73
N TYR A 56 13.01 11.37 -38.89
CA TYR A 56 12.75 11.29 -37.44
C TYR A 56 11.25 11.34 -37.13
N LEU A 57 10.51 12.23 -37.80
CA LEU A 57 9.06 12.35 -37.59
C LEU A 57 8.29 11.12 -38.07
N SER A 58 8.68 10.50 -39.19
CA SER A 58 8.05 9.27 -39.66
C SER A 58 8.34 8.10 -38.73
N TYR A 59 9.55 8.00 -38.17
CA TYR A 59 9.90 7.00 -37.18
C TYR A 59 9.08 7.15 -35.89
N ILE A 60 9.02 8.36 -35.32
CA ILE A 60 8.22 8.63 -34.11
C ILE A 60 6.74 8.29 -34.33
N ARG A 61 6.19 8.61 -35.52
CA ARG A 61 4.80 8.27 -35.87
C ARG A 61 4.56 6.77 -36.09
N SER A 62 5.61 6.00 -36.38
CA SER A 62 5.53 4.55 -36.52
C SER A 62 5.52 3.80 -35.19
N LEU A 63 5.89 4.47 -34.09
CA LEU A 63 5.91 3.87 -32.77
C LEU A 63 4.48 3.55 -32.28
N PRO A 64 4.32 2.49 -31.48
CA PRO A 64 3.05 2.18 -30.85
C PRO A 64 2.51 3.35 -30.02
N ILE A 65 1.19 3.52 -30.00
CA ILE A 65 0.53 4.50 -29.11
C ILE A 65 0.65 4.06 -27.65
N ASN A 66 0.63 2.75 -27.41
CA ASN A 66 0.80 2.15 -26.09
C ASN A 66 2.18 1.52 -26.02
N ASP A 67 3.05 2.11 -25.19
CA ASP A 67 4.38 1.59 -24.97
C ASP A 67 4.36 0.30 -24.14
N THR A 68 5.25 -0.63 -24.48
CA THR A 68 5.45 -1.87 -23.74
C THR A 68 6.34 -1.63 -22.51
N PRO A 69 6.15 -2.32 -21.37
CA PRO A 69 6.96 -2.09 -20.16
C PRO A 69 8.46 -2.31 -20.34
N GLU A 70 8.85 -3.15 -21.30
CA GLU A 70 10.24 -3.46 -21.64
C GLU A 70 11.09 -2.22 -21.97
N ILE A 71 10.54 -1.17 -22.61
CA ILE A 71 11.32 0.05 -22.92
C ILE A 71 11.74 0.80 -21.65
N PHE A 72 11.00 0.60 -20.55
CA PHE A 72 11.31 1.14 -19.23
C PHE A 72 12.17 0.19 -18.38
N GLY A 73 12.59 -0.96 -18.93
CA GLY A 73 13.30 -2.01 -18.20
C GLY A 73 12.42 -2.75 -17.20
N LEU A 74 11.10 -2.75 -17.42
CA LEU A 74 10.12 -3.40 -16.55
C LEU A 74 9.61 -4.69 -17.18
N HIS A 75 9.22 -5.65 -16.33
CA HIS A 75 8.56 -6.88 -16.76
C HIS A 75 7.11 -6.59 -17.19
N ASP A 76 6.54 -7.38 -18.10
CA ASP A 76 5.16 -7.27 -18.59
C ASP A 76 4.10 -7.28 -17.48
N ASN A 77 4.43 -7.88 -16.32
CA ASN A 77 3.59 -7.89 -15.13
C ASN A 77 3.32 -6.49 -14.58
N ALA A 78 4.15 -5.50 -14.90
CA ALA A 78 3.92 -4.11 -14.53
C ALA A 78 2.57 -3.59 -15.08
N ASN A 79 2.20 -3.99 -16.29
CA ASN A 79 0.89 -3.64 -16.87
C ASN A 79 -0.26 -4.30 -16.10
N ILE A 80 -0.08 -5.54 -15.64
CA ILE A 80 -1.07 -6.24 -14.82
C ILE A 80 -1.26 -5.52 -13.49
N THR A 81 -0.16 -5.16 -12.81
CA THR A 81 -0.21 -4.41 -11.55
C THR A 81 -0.83 -3.02 -11.74
N PHE A 82 -0.50 -2.32 -12.82
CA PHE A 82 -1.11 -1.04 -13.17
C PHE A 82 -2.63 -1.16 -13.34
N ALA A 83 -3.07 -2.10 -14.19
CA ALA A 83 -4.50 -2.32 -14.44
C ALA A 83 -5.25 -2.74 -13.17
N GLN A 84 -4.64 -3.56 -12.31
CA GLN A 84 -5.19 -3.90 -10.99
C GLN A 84 -5.36 -2.66 -10.12
N ASN A 85 -4.33 -1.82 -10.00
CA ASN A 85 -4.38 -0.60 -9.18
C ASN A 85 -5.41 0.41 -9.69
N GLU A 86 -5.50 0.59 -11.01
CA GLU A 86 -6.52 1.43 -11.64
C GLU A 86 -7.93 0.89 -11.35
N THR A 87 -8.13 -0.42 -11.53
CA THR A 87 -9.40 -1.08 -11.21
C THR A 87 -9.77 -0.91 -9.74
N PHE A 88 -8.83 -1.10 -8.82
CA PHE A 88 -9.07 -0.91 -7.39
C PHE A 88 -9.43 0.54 -7.06
N THR A 89 -8.78 1.51 -7.71
CA THR A 89 -9.09 2.94 -7.54
C THR A 89 -10.52 3.24 -7.99
N VAL A 90 -10.93 2.75 -9.16
CA VAL A 90 -12.29 2.91 -9.67
C VAL A 90 -13.32 2.25 -8.75
N LEU A 91 -13.03 1.05 -8.24
CA LEU A 91 -13.92 0.37 -7.29
C LEU A 91 -14.01 1.12 -5.96
N GLU A 92 -12.91 1.67 -5.46
CA GLU A 92 -12.89 2.49 -4.24
C GLU A 92 -13.75 3.75 -4.42
N ASP A 93 -13.64 4.40 -5.57
CA ASP A 93 -14.44 5.59 -5.89
C ASP A 93 -15.92 5.26 -6.06
N LEU A 94 -16.25 4.09 -6.63
CA LEU A 94 -17.62 3.59 -6.70
C LEU A 94 -18.20 3.36 -5.30
N VAL A 95 -17.43 2.78 -4.38
CA VAL A 95 -17.84 2.59 -2.98
C VAL A 95 -18.10 3.94 -2.30
N LYS A 96 -17.31 4.99 -2.59
CA LYS A 96 -17.54 6.34 -2.05
C LYS A 96 -18.85 6.97 -2.56
N LEU A 97 -19.30 6.59 -3.76
CA LEU A 97 -20.56 7.06 -4.35
C LEU A 97 -21.80 6.29 -3.85
N GLN A 98 -21.62 5.19 -3.11
CA GLN A 98 -22.73 4.39 -2.62
C GLN A 98 -23.63 5.19 -1.65
N PRO A 99 -24.96 5.18 -1.82
CA PRO A 99 -25.87 5.88 -0.92
C PRO A 99 -25.76 5.35 0.50
N LYS A 100 -25.56 6.27 1.46
CA LYS A 100 -25.34 5.96 2.88
C LYS A 100 -26.61 5.53 3.62
N SER A 101 -27.79 5.68 3.00
CA SER A 101 -29.08 5.24 3.51
C SER A 101 -29.75 4.31 2.48
N SER A 102 -30.07 3.08 2.90
CA SER A 102 -30.86 2.14 2.12
C SER A 102 -32.30 2.14 2.62
N THR A 103 -33.26 2.46 1.76
CA THR A 103 -34.71 2.36 2.04
C THR A 103 -35.28 0.95 1.80
N GLY A 104 -34.42 -0.05 1.54
CA GLY A 104 -34.82 -1.45 1.32
C GLY A 104 -34.77 -2.31 2.59
N GLY A 105 -35.64 -3.33 2.67
CA GLY A 105 -35.82 -4.23 3.81
C GLY A 105 -34.71 -5.26 4.06
N GLY A 106 -33.45 -4.81 4.14
CA GLY A 106 -32.30 -5.58 4.60
C GLY A 106 -31.90 -5.21 6.04
N LYS A 107 -30.86 -5.89 6.57
CA LYS A 107 -30.23 -5.49 7.84
C LYS A 107 -29.80 -4.03 7.77
N SER A 108 -30.08 -3.27 8.83
CA SER A 108 -29.65 -1.88 8.86
C SER A 108 -28.13 -1.79 8.87
N ARG A 109 -27.60 -0.66 8.42
CA ARG A 109 -26.16 -0.41 8.43
C ARG A 109 -25.58 -0.55 9.84
N GLU A 110 -26.33 -0.10 10.84
CA GLU A 110 -26.01 -0.19 12.26
C GLU A 110 -25.99 -1.66 12.73
N GLU A 111 -26.95 -2.49 12.28
CA GLU A 111 -26.99 -3.91 12.63
C GLU A 111 -25.79 -4.66 12.05
N VAL A 112 -25.41 -4.36 10.81
CA VAL A 112 -24.19 -4.93 10.19
C VAL A 112 -22.96 -4.52 10.99
N MET A 113 -22.80 -3.22 11.28
CA MET A 113 -21.67 -2.71 12.07
C MET A 113 -21.60 -3.35 13.46
N GLU A 114 -22.72 -3.50 14.16
CA GLU A 114 -22.76 -4.15 15.47
C GLU A 114 -22.35 -5.63 15.36
N SER A 115 -22.87 -6.35 14.37
CA SER A 115 -22.55 -7.76 14.16
C SER A 115 -21.06 -7.97 13.86
N THR A 116 -20.48 -7.15 12.98
CA THR A 116 -19.05 -7.18 12.65
C THR A 116 -18.20 -6.84 13.87
N ALA A 117 -18.57 -5.82 14.65
CA ALA A 117 -17.84 -5.47 15.87
C ALA A 117 -17.86 -6.61 16.90
N GLN A 118 -18.99 -7.32 17.04
CA GLN A 118 -19.08 -8.49 17.92
C GLN A 118 -18.25 -9.67 17.43
N GLU A 119 -18.21 -9.92 16.12
CA GLU A 119 -17.41 -10.99 15.53
C GLU A 119 -15.91 -10.73 15.72
N ILE A 120 -15.46 -9.50 15.46
CA ILE A 120 -14.07 -9.09 15.69
C ILE A 120 -13.70 -9.24 17.17
N LEU A 121 -14.54 -8.78 18.10
CA LEU A 121 -14.29 -8.95 19.54
C LEU A 121 -14.14 -10.41 19.97
N LYS A 122 -14.78 -11.35 19.27
CA LYS A 122 -14.64 -12.79 19.55
C LYS A 122 -13.34 -13.38 19.01
N GLN A 123 -12.85 -12.87 17.89
CA GLN A 123 -11.62 -13.35 17.25
C GLN A 123 -10.36 -12.70 17.83
N VAL A 124 -10.44 -11.43 18.24
CA VAL A 124 -9.28 -10.67 18.74
C VAL A 124 -8.75 -11.28 20.05
N PRO A 125 -7.44 -11.55 20.15
CA PRO A 125 -6.82 -12.08 21.36
C PRO A 125 -7.03 -11.18 22.59
N LYS A 126 -7.05 -11.81 23.77
CA LYS A 126 -6.98 -11.08 25.04
C LYS A 126 -5.58 -10.50 25.23
N VAL A 127 -5.50 -9.44 26.04
CA VAL A 127 -4.23 -8.80 26.42
C VAL A 127 -3.30 -9.84 27.04
N VAL A 128 -2.05 -9.87 26.56
CA VAL A 128 -1.03 -10.81 27.05
C VAL A 128 -0.50 -10.33 28.39
N SER A 129 -0.47 -11.20 29.39
CA SER A 129 0.06 -10.89 30.71
C SER A 129 1.57 -10.64 30.65
N LEU A 130 1.98 -9.39 30.92
CA LEU A 130 3.40 -9.03 30.96
C LEU A 130 4.15 -9.76 32.08
N SER A 131 3.49 -9.99 33.22
CA SER A 131 4.07 -10.68 34.37
C SER A 131 4.48 -12.11 34.02
N ASP A 132 3.63 -12.82 33.28
CA ASP A 132 3.91 -14.21 32.89
C ASP A 132 5.04 -14.27 31.86
N VAL A 133 5.08 -13.32 30.93
CA VAL A 133 6.16 -13.20 29.93
C VAL A 133 7.49 -12.87 30.61
N MET A 134 7.50 -11.92 31.56
CA MET A 134 8.71 -11.55 32.30
C MET A 134 9.21 -12.66 33.23
N THR A 135 8.30 -13.47 33.77
CA THR A 135 8.66 -14.64 34.60
C THR A 135 9.32 -15.73 33.76
N LYS A 136 8.82 -15.97 32.55
CA LYS A 136 9.35 -16.98 31.62
C LYS A 136 10.61 -16.51 30.87
N TYR A 137 10.69 -15.23 30.55
CA TYR A 137 11.78 -14.60 29.80
C TYR A 137 12.25 -13.34 30.53
N PRO A 138 13.06 -13.50 31.59
CA PRO A 138 13.56 -12.36 32.35
C PRO A 138 14.47 -11.48 31.48
N VAL A 139 14.35 -10.17 31.69
CA VAL A 139 15.19 -9.17 31.02
C VAL A 139 16.61 -9.28 31.59
N MET A 140 17.50 -9.90 30.83
CA MET A 140 18.89 -10.10 31.20
C MET A 140 19.81 -9.47 30.17
N TYR A 141 20.91 -8.86 30.63
CA TYR A 141 21.90 -8.26 29.74
C TYR A 141 22.48 -9.27 28.72
N ALA A 142 22.64 -10.54 29.14
CA ALA A 142 23.14 -11.61 28.27
C ALA A 142 22.12 -12.09 27.21
N GLN A 143 20.84 -11.75 27.34
CA GLN A 143 19.77 -12.17 26.43
C GLN A 143 18.97 -10.95 25.95
N SER A 144 19.56 -10.20 25.02
CA SER A 144 18.96 -8.99 24.44
C SER A 144 17.59 -9.24 23.79
N MET A 145 17.36 -10.44 23.25
CA MET A 145 16.07 -10.82 22.63
C MET A 145 14.90 -10.84 23.62
N ASN A 146 15.12 -11.16 24.90
CA ASN A 146 14.06 -11.11 25.91
C ASN A 146 13.57 -9.68 26.12
N THR A 147 14.48 -8.71 26.03
CA THR A 147 14.15 -7.29 26.12
C THR A 147 13.28 -6.86 24.93
N VAL A 148 13.64 -7.27 23.72
CA VAL A 148 12.86 -7.00 22.50
C VAL A 148 11.48 -7.64 22.60
N LEU A 149 11.39 -8.91 23.03
CA LEU A 149 10.11 -9.59 23.23
C LEU A 149 9.19 -8.83 24.18
N VAL A 150 9.71 -8.39 25.34
CA VAL A 150 8.91 -7.61 26.30
C VAL A 150 8.42 -6.30 25.68
N GLN A 151 9.26 -5.60 24.92
CA GLN A 151 8.86 -4.36 24.24
C GLN A 151 7.81 -4.59 23.15
N GLU A 152 7.95 -5.66 22.37
CA GLU A 152 6.97 -6.04 21.34
C GLU A 152 5.64 -6.45 21.98
N VAL A 153 5.63 -7.17 23.10
CA VAL A 153 4.41 -7.49 23.85
C VAL A 153 3.76 -6.21 24.40
N ILE A 154 4.54 -5.25 24.92
CA ILE A 154 4.00 -3.95 25.35
C ILE A 154 3.35 -3.22 24.17
N ARG A 155 4.02 -3.17 23.02
CA ARG A 155 3.50 -2.52 21.81
C ARG A 155 2.22 -3.19 21.32
N TYR A 156 2.20 -4.52 21.27
CA TYR A 156 1.03 -5.30 20.85
C TYR A 156 -0.14 -5.14 21.83
N ASN A 157 0.12 -5.16 23.13
CA ASN A 157 -0.90 -4.92 24.15
C ASN A 157 -1.51 -3.52 24.05
N ARG A 158 -0.74 -2.48 23.69
CA ARG A 158 -1.28 -1.14 23.43
C ARG A 158 -2.25 -1.16 22.24
N LEU A 159 -1.91 -1.88 21.17
CA LEU A 159 -2.82 -2.07 20.03
C LEU A 159 -4.09 -2.80 20.45
N LEU A 160 -3.98 -3.94 21.13
CA LEU A 160 -5.13 -4.71 21.62
C LEU A 160 -6.04 -3.86 22.50
N HIS A 161 -5.47 -3.05 23.41
CA HIS A 161 -6.26 -2.17 24.27
C HIS A 161 -7.08 -1.16 23.46
N VAL A 162 -6.47 -0.52 22.45
CA VAL A 162 -7.18 0.41 21.57
C VAL A 162 -8.29 -0.29 20.78
N ILE A 163 -8.05 -1.51 20.28
CA ILE A 163 -9.07 -2.30 19.57
C ILE A 163 -10.25 -2.64 20.49
N HIS A 164 -9.98 -3.21 21.66
CA HIS A 164 -11.03 -3.58 22.63
C HIS A 164 -11.83 -2.37 23.10
N GLN A 165 -11.15 -1.27 23.44
CA GLN A 165 -11.82 -0.04 23.89
C GLN A 165 -12.69 0.55 22.78
N SER A 166 -12.13 0.72 21.57
CA SER A 166 -12.86 1.32 20.46
C SER A 166 -14.06 0.48 19.99
N LEU A 167 -13.96 -0.85 20.00
CA LEU A 167 -15.08 -1.74 19.68
C LEU A 167 -16.19 -1.69 20.74
N HIS A 168 -15.83 -1.63 22.02
CA HIS A 168 -16.81 -1.45 23.10
C HIS A 168 -17.49 -0.08 23.05
N ASP A 169 -16.73 0.98 22.77
CA ASP A 169 -17.26 2.34 22.65
C ASP A 169 -18.18 2.46 21.43
N LEU A 170 -17.83 1.82 20.31
CA LEU A 170 -18.71 1.73 19.13
C LEU A 170 -20.03 1.01 19.46
N GLN A 171 -19.99 -0.13 20.16
CA GLN A 171 -21.22 -0.83 20.56
C GLN A 171 -22.10 -0.01 21.48
N LYS A 172 -21.51 0.76 22.41
CA LYS A 172 -22.26 1.68 23.27
C LYS A 172 -22.83 2.85 22.48
N ALA A 173 -22.09 3.39 21.52
CA ALA A 173 -22.53 4.49 20.67
C ALA A 173 -23.71 4.07 19.78
N LEU A 174 -23.67 2.88 19.18
CA LEU A 174 -24.79 2.33 18.40
C LEU A 174 -26.06 2.14 19.25
N LYS A 175 -25.92 1.86 20.54
CA LYS A 175 -27.04 1.77 21.51
C LYS A 175 -27.48 3.12 22.08
N GLY A 176 -26.86 4.22 21.66
CA GLY A 176 -27.16 5.57 22.17
C GLY A 176 -26.65 5.84 23.60
N LEU A 177 -25.79 4.98 24.14
CA LEU A 177 -25.22 5.13 25.50
C LEU A 177 -24.00 6.06 25.54
N VAL A 178 -23.33 6.25 24.39
CA VAL A 178 -22.16 7.12 24.22
C VAL A 178 -22.38 7.98 22.97
N VAL A 179 -21.88 9.21 22.99
CA VAL A 179 -21.98 10.10 21.82
C VAL A 179 -21.09 9.57 20.69
N MET A 180 -21.66 9.45 19.49
CA MET A 180 -20.93 9.10 18.28
C MET A 180 -19.97 10.23 17.92
N SER A 181 -18.67 10.03 18.18
CA SER A 181 -17.62 10.97 17.77
C SER A 181 -17.22 10.74 16.31
N GLN A 182 -16.61 11.74 15.68
CA GLN A 182 -16.09 11.61 14.31
C GLN A 182 -15.16 10.39 14.16
N GLN A 183 -14.30 10.14 15.15
CA GLN A 183 -13.38 9.00 15.12
C GLN A 183 -14.12 7.65 15.16
N LEU A 184 -15.21 7.55 15.94
CA LEU A 184 -16.04 6.34 15.98
C LEU A 184 -16.86 6.16 14.70
N GLU A 185 -17.32 7.26 14.09
CA GLU A 185 -18.01 7.22 12.81
C GLU A 185 -17.09 6.77 11.67
N ASP A 186 -15.87 7.32 11.60
CA ASP A 186 -14.87 6.91 10.61
C ASP A 186 -14.46 5.45 10.79
N MET A 187 -14.33 5.00 12.04
CA MET A 187 -14.12 3.59 12.37
C MET A 187 -15.28 2.73 11.91
N ALA A 188 -16.52 3.10 12.23
CA ALA A 188 -17.72 2.35 11.84
C ALA A 188 -17.82 2.23 10.31
N ASN A 189 -17.55 3.32 9.58
CA ASN A 189 -17.48 3.35 8.13
C ASN A 189 -16.39 2.41 7.59
N SER A 190 -15.22 2.40 8.23
CA SER A 190 -14.11 1.50 7.87
C SER A 190 -14.49 0.04 8.07
N LEU A 191 -15.10 -0.32 9.20
CA LEU A 191 -15.57 -1.68 9.47
C LEU A 191 -16.63 -2.14 8.47
N PHE A 192 -17.57 -1.26 8.11
CA PHE A 192 -18.59 -1.54 7.10
C PHE A 192 -17.98 -1.78 5.71
N ASN A 193 -16.93 -1.06 5.36
CA ASN A 193 -16.23 -1.19 4.08
C ASN A 193 -15.11 -2.25 4.10
N ASN A 194 -15.01 -3.09 5.15
CA ASN A 194 -13.96 -4.11 5.30
C ASN A 194 -12.51 -3.53 5.26
N ALA A 195 -12.36 -2.28 5.71
CA ALA A 195 -11.10 -1.57 5.81
C ALA A 195 -10.62 -1.47 7.27
N VAL A 196 -9.30 -1.45 7.47
CA VAL A 196 -8.71 -1.30 8.81
C VAL A 196 -8.86 0.17 9.27
N PRO A 197 -9.50 0.43 10.43
CA PRO A 197 -9.64 1.79 10.97
C PRO A 197 -8.30 2.49 11.18
N ALA A 198 -8.22 3.80 10.88
CA ALA A 198 -7.01 4.60 11.02
C ALA A 198 -6.45 4.63 12.46
N ILE A 199 -7.33 4.59 13.45
CA ILE A 199 -6.96 4.52 14.88
C ILE A 199 -6.19 3.24 15.22
N TRP A 200 -6.45 2.13 14.51
CA TRP A 200 -5.73 0.87 14.67
C TRP A 200 -4.44 0.90 13.86
N ALA A 201 -4.48 1.38 12.62
CA ALA A 201 -3.33 1.49 11.74
C ALA A 201 -2.19 2.33 12.35
N THR A 202 -2.53 3.39 13.10
CA THR A 202 -1.53 4.25 13.80
C THR A 202 -0.75 3.50 14.89
N LYS A 203 -1.32 2.44 15.47
CA LYS A 203 -0.70 1.64 16.54
C LYS A 203 -0.15 0.30 16.03
N ALA A 204 -0.66 -0.17 14.90
CA ALA A 204 -0.29 -1.43 14.27
C ALA A 204 1.01 -1.32 13.46
N TYR A 205 1.44 -2.46 12.93
CA TYR A 205 2.49 -2.49 11.91
C TYR A 205 1.86 -2.14 10.55
N PRO A 206 2.60 -1.45 9.67
CA PRO A 206 2.12 -1.16 8.31
C PRO A 206 1.69 -2.45 7.62
N SER A 207 0.45 -2.47 7.13
CA SER A 207 -0.15 -3.61 6.46
C SER A 207 -1.09 -3.11 5.37
N LEU A 208 -1.05 -3.78 4.22
CA LEU A 208 -1.98 -3.57 3.11
C LEU A 208 -3.10 -4.62 3.10
N LYS A 209 -3.23 -5.42 4.18
CA LYS A 209 -4.26 -6.45 4.27
C LYS A 209 -5.64 -5.84 4.52
N PRO A 210 -6.71 -6.38 3.90
CA PRO A 210 -8.08 -6.02 4.24
C PRO A 210 -8.42 -6.48 5.66
N LEU A 211 -9.44 -5.88 6.27
CA LEU A 211 -9.80 -6.10 7.68
C LEU A 211 -9.99 -7.59 8.00
N ALA A 212 -10.72 -8.34 7.16
CA ALA A 212 -10.95 -9.77 7.36
C ALA A 212 -9.68 -10.64 7.40
N SER A 213 -8.59 -10.23 6.73
CA SER A 213 -7.30 -10.94 6.79
C SER A 213 -6.34 -10.32 7.83
N TRP A 214 -6.70 -9.16 8.37
CA TRP A 214 -5.90 -8.42 9.34
C TRP A 214 -6.23 -8.83 10.79
N VAL A 215 -7.51 -9.08 11.07
CA VAL A 215 -8.02 -9.65 12.33
C VAL A 215 -7.49 -11.07 12.51
#